data_AF-A0A6N8F8T3-F1
#
_entry.id   AF-A0A6N8F8T3-F1
#
_cell.length_a   1.000
_cell.length_b   1.000
_cell.length_c   1.000
_cell.angle_alpha   90.00
_cell.angle_beta   90.00
_cell.angle_gamma   90.00
#
_symmetry.space_group_name_H-M   'P 1'
#
loop_
_entity.id
_entity.type
_entity.pdbx_description
1 polymer ?
#
loop_
_entity_poly.entity_id
_entity_poly.type
_entity_poly.pdbx_seq_one_letter_code
_entity_poly.pdbx_strand_id
1 'polypeptide(L)'
;MTLINKNIMVWVMVILPFILFSSLASASQPEVMPVNDKEMVAFTNANILDPSLELPITDSTILVSKGKVLKIQPNSTPIPYGVKKVDLKGKWVLPGLIDGHVHLAQSGGAFTRPDIVDARKILSYEDEQDFLFKNREKILSTYIRLGITSILI
;
A
#
# COMPACT_ATOMS: atom_id res chain seq x y z
N MET A 1 20.48 68.34 33.94
CA MET A 1 19.45 68.54 32.90
C MET A 1 19.86 67.72 31.69
N THR A 2 19.59 66.42 31.75
CA THR A 2 20.18 65.36 30.93
C THR A 2 19.31 65.12 29.71
N LEU A 3 19.75 65.60 28.55
CA LEU A 3 19.10 65.37 27.26
C LEU A 3 19.41 63.95 26.80
N ILE A 4 18.62 62.98 27.26
CA ILE A 4 18.52 61.67 26.61
C ILE A 4 17.88 61.91 25.25
N ASN A 5 18.66 61.61 24.20
CA ASN A 5 18.28 61.79 22.81
C ASN A 5 16.99 60.99 22.51
N LYS A 6 15.89 61.72 22.27
CA LYS A 6 14.54 61.13 22.05
C LYS A 6 14.53 60.10 20.91
N ASN A 7 15.48 60.16 19.98
CA ASN A 7 15.59 59.21 18.88
C ASN A 7 16.15 57.85 19.32
N ILE A 8 17.02 57.78 20.34
CA ILE A 8 17.56 56.51 20.85
C ILE A 8 16.49 55.73 21.61
N MET A 9 15.59 56.44 22.30
CA MET A 9 14.51 55.83 23.08
C MET A 9 13.41 55.20 22.21
N VAL A 10 13.20 55.72 21.00
CA VAL A 10 12.23 55.17 20.02
C VAL A 10 12.71 53.86 19.41
N TRP A 11 14.00 53.70 19.11
CA TRP A 11 14.55 52.44 18.59
C TRP A 11 14.60 51.33 19.63
N VAL A 12 14.82 51.68 20.91
CA VAL A 12 14.79 50.71 22.02
C VAL A 12 13.37 50.18 22.28
N MET A 13 12.32 50.97 22.04
CA MET A 13 10.92 50.53 22.24
C MET A 13 10.34 49.68 21.09
N VAL A 14 10.97 49.65 19.91
CA VAL A 14 10.49 48.87 18.75
C VAL A 14 11.22 47.53 18.59
N ILE A 15 12.47 47.42 19.06
CA ILE A 15 13.27 46.18 18.92
C ILE A 15 13.07 45.23 20.11
N LEU A 16 12.78 45.76 21.30
CA LEU A 16 12.61 44.97 22.53
C LEU A 16 11.38 44.01 22.53
N PRO A 17 10.25 44.27 21.83
CA PRO A 17 9.18 43.28 21.72
C PRO A 17 9.47 42.19 20.67
N PHE A 18 10.43 42.41 19.76
CA PHE A 18 10.69 41.47 18.65
C PHE A 18 11.54 40.28 19.08
N ILE A 19 12.40 40.44 20.10
CA ILE A 19 13.23 39.37 20.66
C ILE A 19 12.44 38.51 21.67
N LEU A 20 11.33 39.03 22.22
CA LEU A 20 10.48 38.31 23.18
C LEU A 20 9.39 37.45 22.53
N PHE A 21 9.20 37.52 21.21
CA PHE A 21 8.19 36.72 20.51
C PHE A 21 8.75 35.49 19.76
N SER A 22 10.07 35.24 19.82
CA SER A 22 10.70 34.14 19.10
C SER A 22 10.88 32.85 19.92
N SER A 23 10.43 32.80 21.18
CA SER A 23 10.74 31.66 22.07
C SER A 23 9.56 30.76 22.47
N LEU A 24 8.37 30.91 21.87
CA LEU A 24 7.25 29.97 22.10
C LEU A 24 6.59 29.52 20.78
N ALA A 25 7.41 29.01 19.87
CA ALA A 25 6.93 28.12 18.83
C ALA A 25 7.81 26.87 18.82
N SER A 26 7.79 26.13 19.93
CA SER A 26 8.12 24.70 19.86
C SER A 26 6.99 24.06 19.08
N ALA A 27 7.10 24.05 17.75
CA ALA A 27 6.26 23.24 16.90
C ALA A 27 6.46 21.80 17.39
N SER A 28 5.44 21.22 18.02
CA SER A 28 5.41 19.82 18.36
C SER A 28 5.62 19.04 17.07
N GLN A 29 6.84 18.59 16.84
CA GLN A 29 7.07 17.59 15.81
C GLN A 29 6.26 16.37 16.21
N PRO A 30 5.53 15.73 15.28
CA PRO A 30 4.78 14.52 15.60
C PRO A 30 5.76 13.53 16.23
N GLU A 31 5.50 13.15 17.47
CA GLU A 31 6.32 12.19 18.18
C GLU A 31 6.25 10.86 17.42
N VAL A 32 7.32 10.54 16.69
CA VAL A 32 7.41 9.30 15.91
C VAL A 32 7.66 8.18 16.89
N MET A 33 6.59 7.63 17.47
CA MET A 33 6.72 6.54 18.43
C MET A 33 7.43 5.35 17.78
N PRO A 34 8.41 4.73 18.46
CA PRO A 34 8.97 3.47 18.01
C PRO A 34 7.84 2.42 18.06
N VAL A 35 7.49 1.88 16.91
CA VAL A 35 6.49 0.83 16.84
C VAL A 35 7.22 -0.50 17.04
N ASN A 36 6.89 -1.22 18.12
CA ASN A 36 7.36 -2.59 18.36
C ASN A 36 6.57 -3.61 17.53
N ASP A 37 6.42 -3.33 16.23
CA ASP A 37 5.75 -4.19 15.27
C ASP A 37 6.75 -4.56 14.18
N LYS A 38 7.42 -5.69 14.39
CA LYS A 38 8.43 -6.20 13.47
C LYS A 38 7.85 -6.62 12.11
N GLU A 39 6.54 -6.78 12.02
CA GLU A 39 5.85 -7.17 10.79
C GLU A 39 5.38 -5.97 9.96
N MET A 40 5.51 -4.75 10.50
CA MET A 40 5.11 -3.55 9.78
C MET A 40 6.07 -3.27 8.61
N VAL A 41 5.48 -2.96 7.46
CA VAL A 41 6.18 -2.55 6.24
C VAL A 41 5.58 -1.24 5.74
N ALA A 42 6.44 -0.29 5.40
CA ALA A 42 6.07 0.97 4.76
C ALA A 42 6.47 0.93 3.27
N PHE A 43 5.50 1.03 2.38
CA PHE A 43 5.72 1.17 0.94
C PHE A 43 5.68 2.66 0.58
N THR A 44 6.83 3.27 0.28
CA THR A 44 6.98 4.73 0.09
C THR A 44 6.95 5.12 -1.39
N ASN A 45 6.62 6.38 -1.69
CA ASN A 45 6.58 6.91 -3.06
C ASN A 45 5.64 6.14 -4.00
N ALA A 46 4.54 5.63 -3.45
CA ALA A 46 3.55 4.86 -4.19
C ALA A 46 2.63 5.78 -4.99
N ASN A 47 2.38 5.38 -6.25
CA ASN A 47 1.22 5.81 -7.03
C ASN A 47 0.16 4.71 -6.89
N ILE A 48 -0.99 5.03 -6.34
CA ILE A 48 -2.02 4.06 -5.95
C ILE A 48 -3.24 4.26 -6.83
N LEU A 49 -3.66 3.18 -7.48
CA LEU A 49 -4.94 3.11 -8.17
C LEU A 49 -5.95 2.46 -7.24
N ASP A 50 -6.83 3.27 -6.66
CA ASP A 50 -7.98 2.80 -5.89
C ASP A 50 -9.22 2.85 -6.80
N PRO A 51 -9.85 1.71 -7.13
CA PRO A 51 -11.03 1.67 -7.99
C PRO A 51 -12.24 2.44 -7.46
N SER A 52 -12.27 2.76 -6.16
CA SER A 52 -13.34 3.55 -5.54
C SER A 52 -13.18 5.06 -5.72
N LEU A 53 -12.02 5.52 -6.20
CA LEU A 53 -11.69 6.92 -6.41
C LEU A 53 -11.62 7.26 -7.89
N GLU A 54 -11.97 8.50 -8.24
CA GLU A 54 -11.89 9.00 -9.62
C GLU A 54 -10.44 9.26 -10.07
N LEU A 55 -9.57 9.64 -9.13
CA LEU A 55 -8.19 10.01 -9.40
C LEU A 55 -7.21 9.16 -8.57
N PRO A 56 -6.04 8.80 -9.14
CA PRO A 56 -5.00 8.11 -8.38
C PRO A 56 -4.45 8.92 -7.20
N ILE A 57 -4.04 8.23 -6.14
CA ILE A 57 -3.29 8.82 -5.02
C ILE A 57 -1.80 8.73 -5.36
N THR A 58 -1.12 9.87 -5.46
CA THR A 58 0.31 9.95 -5.82
C THR A 58 1.16 10.40 -4.65
N ASP A 59 2.47 10.18 -4.72
CA ASP A 59 3.47 10.59 -3.71
C ASP A 59 3.08 10.22 -2.27
N SER A 60 2.64 8.98 -2.11
CA SER A 60 2.07 8.47 -0.87
C SER A 60 2.89 7.32 -0.27
N THR A 61 2.64 7.06 1.01
CA THR A 61 3.17 5.90 1.74
C THR A 61 2.02 5.02 2.21
N ILE A 62 2.12 3.72 1.93
CA ILE A 62 1.20 2.69 2.43
C ILE A 62 1.85 1.98 3.62
N LEU A 63 1.20 2.01 4.78
CA LEU A 63 1.60 1.22 5.95
C LEU A 63 0.78 -0.07 6.00
N VAL A 64 1.48 -1.20 5.99
CA VAL A 64 0.90 -2.54 6.09
C VAL A 64 1.45 -3.23 7.32
N SER A 65 0.58 -3.89 8.09
CA SER A 65 0.99 -4.77 9.20
C SER A 65 0.04 -5.96 9.28
N LYS A 66 0.58 -7.13 9.61
CA LYS A 66 -0.19 -8.38 9.79
C LYS A 66 -1.13 -8.68 8.62
N GLY A 67 -0.63 -8.44 7.39
CA GLY A 67 -1.38 -8.65 6.15
C GLY A 67 -2.50 -7.64 5.87
N LYS A 68 -2.63 -6.56 6.64
CA LYS A 68 -3.66 -5.53 6.46
C LYS A 68 -3.06 -4.16 6.18
N VAL A 69 -3.70 -3.42 5.28
CA VAL A 69 -3.41 -1.98 5.10
C VAL A 69 -3.91 -1.25 6.35
N LEU A 70 -2.99 -0.63 7.08
CA LEU A 70 -3.32 0.18 8.25
C LEU A 70 -3.70 1.60 7.85
N LYS A 71 -2.92 2.19 6.95
CA LYS A 71 -3.06 3.59 6.55
C LYS A 71 -2.38 3.86 5.21
N ILE A 72 -2.98 4.75 4.43
CA ILE A 72 -2.34 5.46 3.32
C ILE A 72 -2.16 6.91 3.76
N GLN A 73 -0.96 7.45 3.63
CA GLN A 73 -0.63 8.80 4.08
C GLN A 73 0.30 9.53 3.11
N PRO A 74 0.29 10.88 3.06
CA PRO A 74 1.26 11.63 2.29
C PRO A 74 2.70 11.31 2.72
N ASN A 75 3.65 11.35 1.78
CA ASN A 75 5.08 11.12 2.07
C ASN A 75 5.68 12.10 3.11
N SER A 76 5.09 13.28 3.27
CA SER A 76 5.49 14.25 4.32
C SER A 76 5.15 13.78 5.73
N THR A 77 4.27 12.78 5.88
CA THR A 77 3.90 12.24 7.19
C THR A 77 4.99 11.32 7.70
N PRO A 78 5.51 11.52 8.92
CA PRO A 78 6.54 10.66 9.47
C PRO A 78 6.14 9.17 9.49
N ILE A 79 7.10 8.32 9.15
CA ILE A 79 6.98 6.86 9.21
C ILE A 79 7.56 6.41 10.56
N PRO A 80 6.89 5.51 11.30
CA PRO A 80 7.42 4.99 12.56
C PRO A 80 8.85 4.44 12.45
N TYR A 81 9.63 4.62 13.51
CA TYR A 81 11.02 4.16 13.54
C TYR A 81 11.09 2.63 13.53
N GLY A 82 12.14 2.07 12.89
CA GLY A 82 12.38 0.62 12.86
C GLY A 82 11.53 -0.18 11.85
N VAL A 83 10.61 0.48 11.14
CA VAL A 83 9.76 -0.15 10.12
C VAL A 83 10.55 -0.43 8.84
N LYS A 84 10.37 -1.62 8.25
CA LYS A 84 10.94 -1.95 6.94
C LYS A 84 10.35 -1.03 5.87
N LYS A 85 11.21 -0.36 5.11
CA LYS A 85 10.80 0.52 4.01
C LYS A 85 11.02 -0.16 2.66
N VAL A 86 10.05 -0.04 1.76
CA VAL A 86 10.12 -0.50 0.38
C VAL A 86 9.82 0.70 -0.52
N ASP A 87 10.79 1.14 -1.31
CA ASP A 87 10.62 2.27 -2.23
C ASP A 87 9.91 1.82 -3.52
N LEU A 88 8.80 2.48 -3.84
CA LEU A 88 7.99 2.24 -5.02
C LEU A 88 8.05 3.39 -6.04
N LYS A 89 9.05 4.26 -5.95
CA LYS A 89 9.22 5.38 -6.89
C LYS A 89 9.13 4.91 -8.36
N GLY A 90 8.25 5.58 -9.12
CA GLY A 90 8.00 5.27 -10.53
C GLY A 90 7.17 4.00 -10.78
N LYS A 91 6.69 3.34 -9.72
CA LYS A 91 5.82 2.16 -9.79
C LYS A 91 4.39 2.53 -9.40
N TRP A 92 3.49 1.59 -9.70
CA TRP A 92 2.08 1.68 -9.38
C TRP A 92 1.66 0.54 -8.46
N VAL A 93 0.72 0.83 -7.56
CA VAL A 93 0.11 -0.12 -6.64
C VAL A 93 -1.36 -0.24 -7.00
N LEU A 94 -1.82 -1.48 -7.13
CA LEU A 94 -3.21 -1.83 -7.37
C LEU A 94 -3.65 -2.85 -6.32
N PRO A 95 -4.95 -2.96 -6.05
CA PRO A 95 -5.50 -4.15 -5.39
C PRO A 95 -5.08 -5.41 -6.14
N GLY A 96 -4.92 -6.52 -5.41
CA GLY A 96 -4.77 -7.82 -6.05
C GLY A 96 -5.98 -8.13 -6.93
N LEU A 97 -5.75 -8.73 -8.09
CA LEU A 97 -6.81 -9.00 -9.05
C LEU A 97 -7.75 -10.08 -8.52
N ILE A 98 -9.03 -9.95 -8.85
CA ILE A 98 -10.08 -10.89 -8.47
C ILE A 98 -10.63 -11.50 -9.75
N ASP A 99 -10.52 -12.81 -9.89
CA ASP A 99 -11.15 -13.55 -10.97
C ASP A 99 -12.56 -13.97 -10.55
N GLY A 100 -13.56 -13.40 -11.22
CA GLY A 100 -14.98 -13.60 -10.90
C GLY A 100 -15.56 -14.90 -11.43
N HIS A 101 -14.84 -15.64 -12.29
CA HIS A 101 -15.37 -16.86 -12.87
C HIS A 101 -14.26 -17.83 -13.28
N VAL A 102 -14.07 -18.87 -12.47
CA VAL A 102 -13.06 -19.91 -12.73
C VAL A 102 -13.66 -21.30 -12.62
N HIS A 103 -13.03 -22.26 -13.31
CA HIS A 103 -13.32 -23.67 -13.15
C HIS A 103 -12.07 -24.37 -12.59
N LEU A 104 -12.07 -24.68 -11.29
CA LEU A 104 -10.95 -25.43 -10.69
C LEU A 104 -11.05 -26.94 -10.92
N ALA A 105 -12.27 -27.45 -11.08
CA ALA A 105 -12.55 -28.87 -11.27
C ALA A 105 -12.75 -29.24 -12.75
N GLN A 106 -12.59 -28.28 -13.67
CA GLN A 106 -12.66 -28.51 -15.11
C GLN A 106 -11.52 -27.75 -15.79
N SER A 107 -10.70 -28.44 -16.58
CA SER A 107 -9.56 -27.83 -17.27
C SER A 107 -9.98 -26.98 -18.48
N GLY A 108 -11.26 -26.98 -18.83
CA GLY A 108 -11.75 -26.41 -20.09
C GLY A 108 -11.38 -27.25 -21.32
N GLY A 109 -10.68 -28.37 -21.13
CA GLY A 109 -10.31 -29.31 -22.20
C GLY A 109 -11.46 -30.22 -22.61
N ALA A 110 -11.30 -30.88 -23.76
CA ALA A 110 -12.29 -31.80 -24.35
C ALA A 110 -12.69 -32.97 -23.42
N PHE A 111 -11.85 -33.30 -22.43
CA PHE A 111 -12.11 -34.37 -21.46
C PHE A 111 -13.17 -34.00 -20.40
N THR A 112 -13.37 -32.70 -20.16
CA THR A 112 -14.36 -32.15 -19.21
C THR A 112 -15.59 -31.54 -19.87
N ARG A 113 -15.66 -31.61 -21.20
CA ARG A 113 -16.72 -31.02 -22.05
C ARG A 113 -17.26 -32.01 -23.08
N PRO A 114 -17.85 -33.14 -22.63
CA PRO A 114 -18.39 -34.16 -23.54
C PRO A 114 -19.59 -33.67 -24.36
N ASP A 115 -20.16 -32.52 -23.98
CA ASP A 115 -21.21 -31.81 -24.70
C ASP A 115 -20.73 -31.19 -26.02
N ILE A 116 -19.44 -30.84 -26.13
CA ILE A 116 -18.85 -30.28 -27.36
C ILE A 116 -18.07 -31.36 -28.12
N VAL A 117 -17.14 -32.05 -27.45
CA VAL A 117 -16.36 -33.15 -28.02
C VAL A 117 -16.18 -34.22 -26.94
N ASP A 118 -16.72 -35.42 -27.16
CA ASP A 118 -16.56 -36.52 -26.20
C ASP A 118 -15.20 -37.21 -26.34
N ALA A 119 -14.19 -36.62 -25.70
CA ALA A 119 -12.84 -37.17 -25.62
C ALA A 119 -12.61 -38.09 -24.42
N ARG A 120 -13.66 -38.46 -23.66
CA ARG A 120 -13.54 -39.30 -22.45
C ARG A 120 -13.02 -40.71 -22.72
N LYS A 121 -13.03 -41.13 -24.00
CA LYS A 121 -12.42 -42.38 -24.46
C LYS A 121 -10.88 -42.36 -24.43
N ILE A 122 -10.27 -41.18 -24.37
CA ILE A 122 -8.81 -40.98 -24.34
C ILE A 122 -8.33 -40.78 -22.90
N LEU A 123 -9.02 -39.92 -22.15
CA LEU A 123 -8.74 -39.63 -20.75
C LEU A 123 -10.07 -39.57 -20.01
N SER A 124 -10.24 -40.37 -18.96
CA SER A 124 -11.48 -40.37 -18.19
C SER A 124 -11.66 -39.04 -17.48
N TYR A 125 -12.92 -38.73 -17.12
CA TYR A 125 -13.21 -37.52 -16.37
C TYR A 125 -12.53 -37.56 -14.99
N GLU A 126 -12.51 -38.73 -14.37
CA GLU A 126 -11.92 -39.00 -13.07
C GLU A 126 -10.40 -38.79 -13.09
N ASP A 127 -9.70 -39.30 -14.11
CA ASP A 127 -8.25 -39.11 -14.26
C ASP A 127 -7.89 -37.63 -14.43
N GLU A 128 -8.71 -36.89 -15.17
CA GLU A 128 -8.53 -35.45 -15.36
C GLU A 128 -8.79 -34.66 -14.06
N GLN A 129 -9.83 -35.00 -13.30
CA GLN A 129 -10.07 -34.42 -11.98
C GLN A 129 -8.94 -34.71 -11.00
N ASP A 130 -8.41 -35.94 -11.02
CA ASP A 130 -7.26 -36.37 -10.23
C ASP A 130 -6.02 -35.55 -10.60
N PHE A 131 -5.77 -35.34 -11.88
CA PHE A 131 -4.67 -34.51 -12.37
C PHE A 131 -4.81 -33.07 -11.88
N LEU A 132 -6.00 -32.46 -12.03
CA LEU A 132 -6.27 -31.09 -11.57
C LEU A 132 -6.04 -30.97 -10.06
N PHE A 133 -6.56 -31.92 -9.28
CA PHE A 133 -6.38 -31.92 -7.84
C PHE A 133 -4.90 -32.06 -7.46
N LYS A 134 -4.17 -33.02 -8.05
CA LYS A 134 -2.73 -33.24 -7.79
C LYS A 134 -1.88 -32.02 -8.17
N ASN A 135 -2.30 -31.24 -9.17
CA ASN A 135 -1.55 -30.08 -9.67
C ASN A 135 -2.06 -28.73 -9.16
N ARG A 136 -3.08 -28.69 -8.28
CA ARG A 136 -3.74 -27.45 -7.84
C ARG A 136 -2.80 -26.38 -7.32
N GLU A 137 -1.76 -26.74 -6.56
CA GLU A 137 -0.81 -25.76 -6.02
C GLU A 137 -0.03 -25.07 -7.13
N LYS A 138 0.41 -25.82 -8.15
CA LYS A 138 1.09 -25.28 -9.32
C LYS A 138 0.17 -24.36 -10.11
N ILE A 139 -1.08 -24.79 -10.32
CA ILE A 139 -2.11 -24.01 -11.02
C ILE A 139 -2.37 -22.69 -10.27
N LEU A 140 -2.68 -22.75 -8.98
CA LEU A 140 -2.94 -21.57 -8.16
C LEU A 140 -1.69 -20.68 -8.00
N SER A 141 -0.48 -21.23 -7.99
CA SER A 141 0.75 -20.42 -8.01
C SER A 141 0.88 -19.59 -9.29
N THR A 142 0.32 -20.06 -10.40
CA THR A 142 0.29 -19.32 -11.66
C THR A 142 -0.66 -18.14 -11.58
N TYR A 143 -1.81 -18.30 -10.92
CA TYR A 143 -2.73 -17.19 -10.63
C TYR A 143 -2.03 -16.07 -9.84
N ILE A 144 -1.32 -16.42 -8.76
CA ILE A 144 -0.56 -15.44 -7.96
C ILE A 144 0.51 -14.73 -8.79
N ARG A 145 1.23 -15.46 -9.66
CA ARG A 145 2.24 -14.86 -10.56
C ARG A 145 1.65 -13.88 -11.57
N LEU A 146 0.38 -14.08 -11.95
CA LEU A 146 -0.37 -13.18 -12.83
C LEU A 146 -1.06 -12.04 -12.06
N GLY A 147 -0.86 -11.96 -10.73
CA GLY A 147 -1.44 -10.92 -9.88
C GLY A 147 -2.87 -11.21 -9.42
N ILE A 148 -3.43 -12.38 -9.72
CA ILE A 148 -4.74 -12.82 -9.22
C ILE A 148 -4.56 -13.36 -7.81
N THR A 149 -5.09 -12.66 -6.82
CA THR A 149 -4.96 -13.02 -5.40
C THR A 149 -6.23 -13.65 -4.83
N SER A 150 -7.35 -13.50 -5.53
CA SER A 150 -8.65 -14.04 -5.11
C SER A 150 -9.41 -14.59 -6.31
N ILE A 151 -10.16 -15.65 -6.10
CA ILE A 151 -11.06 -16.26 -7.08
C ILE A 151 -12.44 -16.44 -6.46
N LEU A 152 -13.48 -16.37 -7.28
CA LEU A 152 -14.84 -16.75 -6.89
C LEU A 152 -15.17 -18.12 -7.50
N ILE A 153 -15.65 -19.03 -6.65
CA ILE A 153 -16.06 -20.40 -7.01
C ILE A 153 -17.48 -20.68 -6.52
#